data_AF-A0AAV1ZQ52-F1
#
_entry.id   AF-A0AAV1ZQ52-F1
#
_cell.length_a   1.000
_cell.length_b   1.000
_cell.length_c   1.000
_cell.angle_alpha   90.00
_cell.angle_beta   90.00
_cell.angle_gamma   90.00
#
_symmetry.space_group_name_H-M   'P 1'
#
loop_
_entity.id
_entity.type
_entity.pdbx_description
1 polymer ?
#
loop_
_entity_poly.entity_id
_entity_poly.type
_entity_poly.pdbx_seq_one_letter_code
_entity_poly.pdbx_strand_id
1 'polypeptide(L)'
;MFHFSYTRLWKLCNSWRTRHPLKCALITILPLFSIVIILLHFSNVGDIFWYYFSKDSKHLPVSIQCNEGRLGNQMCTYASLYGLSTINKGRIFLAPNCNLKYLRPMFKHLSMKQAPPLYIHWNSWPVLSYFKLSDATIPPSSNYIGGFVYPCSYTFFDHVQDELRREFQFTPEIQMHARKVLQKANVHSLKEPTYVGIHVRRGDYQKRWLEIYKGVEVNMEFFRKAVEYFRKKYKNVVFVVVSDDRIWCLNNLVEPLGVYVSEESPTPAHDIAILAHCNHTIMTYGTFGFWGAYLAGGEVVYFDKFLLPNTSFAKTDFIFDKMYPPRWKGIVTVNVSALKL
;
A
#
# COMPACT_ATOMS: atom_id res chain seq x y z
N MET A 1 -7.49 -33.34 42.62
CA MET A 1 -7.85 -32.82 43.96
C MET A 1 -7.85 -31.29 43.91
N PHE A 2 -9.03 -30.67 43.79
CA PHE A 2 -9.38 -29.30 44.22
C PHE A 2 -10.80 -29.03 43.68
N HIS A 3 -11.76 -29.84 44.14
CA HIS A 3 -13.19 -29.58 43.93
C HIS A 3 -13.72 -29.01 45.25
N PHE A 4 -13.31 -27.78 45.56
CA PHE A 4 -13.92 -27.04 46.67
C PHE A 4 -15.27 -26.54 46.20
N SER A 5 -16.36 -27.09 46.75
CA SER A 5 -17.71 -26.69 46.33
C SER A 5 -17.96 -25.23 46.71
N TYR A 6 -18.17 -24.40 45.68
CA TYR A 6 -18.51 -22.97 45.78
C TYR A 6 -19.67 -22.70 46.76
N THR A 7 -20.55 -23.70 46.90
CA THR A 7 -21.68 -23.72 47.83
C THR A 7 -21.30 -23.69 49.32
N ARG A 8 -20.13 -24.19 49.73
CA ARG A 8 -19.69 -24.12 51.14
C ARG A 8 -19.11 -22.75 51.51
N LEU A 9 -18.32 -22.14 50.62
CA LEU A 9 -17.73 -20.81 50.82
C LEU A 9 -18.80 -19.70 50.79
N TRP A 10 -19.81 -19.83 49.92
CA TRP A 10 -20.92 -18.89 49.86
C TRP A 10 -21.80 -18.93 51.12
N LYS A 11 -22.05 -20.13 51.68
CA LYS A 11 -22.78 -20.30 52.96
C LYS A 11 -22.00 -19.70 54.15
N LEU A 12 -20.67 -19.83 54.18
CA LEU A 12 -19.82 -19.20 55.19
C LEU A 12 -19.82 -17.66 55.09
N CYS A 13 -19.84 -17.10 53.87
CA CYS A 13 -19.90 -15.64 53.70
C CYS A 13 -21.26 -15.05 54.12
N ASN A 14 -22.37 -15.75 53.90
CA ASN A 14 -23.68 -15.26 54.30
C ASN A 14 -23.84 -15.21 55.83
N SER A 15 -23.18 -16.08 56.61
CA SER A 15 -23.23 -16.01 58.08
C SER A 15 -22.29 -14.96 58.69
N TRP A 16 -21.34 -14.41 57.91
CA TRP A 16 -20.36 -13.40 58.34
C TRP A 16 -20.63 -11.99 57.79
N ARG A 17 -21.67 -11.84 56.95
CA ARG A 17 -21.97 -10.63 56.18
C ARG A 17 -22.24 -9.39 57.05
N THR A 18 -22.70 -9.58 58.27
CA THR A 18 -22.99 -8.50 59.22
C THR A 18 -21.77 -7.99 59.99
N ARG A 19 -20.67 -8.76 60.07
CA ARG A 19 -19.47 -8.37 60.84
C ARG A 19 -18.30 -7.91 59.98
N HIS A 20 -18.13 -8.42 58.76
CA HIS A 20 -16.99 -8.07 57.89
C HIS A 20 -17.35 -7.97 56.39
N PRO A 21 -18.08 -6.92 55.98
CA PRO A 21 -18.61 -6.79 54.62
C PRO A 21 -17.53 -6.71 53.52
N LEU A 22 -16.38 -6.09 53.80
CA LEU A 22 -15.28 -5.93 52.84
C LEU A 22 -14.55 -7.24 52.51
N LYS A 23 -14.41 -8.16 53.48
CA LYS A 23 -13.73 -9.45 53.27
C LYS A 23 -14.55 -10.41 52.41
N CYS A 24 -15.89 -10.36 52.51
CA CYS A 24 -16.77 -11.16 51.66
C CYS A 24 -16.82 -10.66 50.21
N ALA A 25 -16.74 -9.34 49.98
CA ALA A 25 -16.65 -8.79 48.63
C ALA A 25 -15.39 -9.26 47.88
N LEU A 26 -14.24 -9.28 48.56
CA LEU A 26 -12.98 -9.77 48.00
C LEU A 26 -13.04 -11.24 47.54
N ILE A 27 -13.66 -12.12 48.32
CA ILE A 27 -13.80 -13.56 48.00
C ILE A 27 -14.70 -13.77 46.77
N THR A 28 -15.67 -12.89 46.52
CA THR A 28 -16.53 -12.96 45.32
C THR A 28 -15.92 -12.32 44.08
N ILE A 29 -14.99 -11.38 44.23
CA ILE A 29 -14.39 -10.63 43.10
C ILE A 29 -13.15 -11.34 42.53
N LEU A 30 -12.34 -11.96 43.39
CA LEU A 30 -11.11 -12.67 42.99
C LEU A 30 -11.31 -13.75 41.90
N PRO A 31 -12.36 -14.59 41.93
CA PRO A 31 -12.58 -15.60 40.89
C PRO A 31 -13.00 -15.00 39.54
N LEU A 32 -13.78 -13.90 39.56
CA LEU A 32 -14.17 -13.16 38.36
C LEU A 32 -12.97 -12.51 37.69
N PHE A 33 -12.03 -11.99 38.48
CA PHE A 33 -10.77 -11.43 37.98
C PHE A 33 -9.92 -12.50 37.29
N SER A 34 -9.80 -13.68 37.91
CA SER A 34 -9.03 -14.80 37.33
C SER A 34 -9.68 -15.34 36.04
N ILE A 35 -11.01 -15.42 35.97
CA ILE A 35 -11.73 -15.84 34.77
C ILE A 35 -11.60 -14.83 33.64
N VAL A 36 -11.66 -13.52 33.95
CA VAL A 36 -11.41 -12.46 32.96
C VAL A 36 -9.97 -12.52 32.45
N ILE A 37 -8.97 -12.69 33.32
CA ILE A 37 -7.56 -12.83 32.91
C ILE A 37 -7.36 -14.06 32.01
N ILE A 38 -8.01 -15.18 32.34
CA ILE A 38 -7.94 -16.40 31.53
C ILE A 38 -8.62 -16.19 30.16
N LEU A 39 -9.81 -15.58 30.12
CA LEU A 39 -10.51 -15.24 28.87
C LEU A 39 -9.74 -14.21 28.00
N LEU A 40 -9.02 -13.30 28.65
CA LEU A 40 -8.10 -12.36 27.99
C LEU A 40 -6.86 -13.07 27.43
N HIS A 41 -6.37 -14.13 28.09
CA HIS A 41 -5.23 -14.92 27.61
C HIS A 41 -5.57 -15.78 26.39
N PHE A 42 -6.83 -16.24 26.27
CA PHE A 42 -7.30 -17.08 25.15
C PHE A 42 -7.85 -16.29 23.95
N SER A 43 -7.92 -14.97 24.05
CA SER A 43 -8.24 -14.08 22.93
C SER A 43 -6.99 -13.26 22.59
N ASN A 44 -6.85 -12.76 21.36
CA ASN A 44 -5.78 -11.80 20.96
C ASN A 44 -5.75 -10.50 21.81
N VAL A 45 -6.55 -10.43 22.86
CA VAL A 45 -6.66 -9.36 23.85
C VAL A 45 -5.56 -9.45 24.91
N GLY A 46 -4.94 -10.62 25.13
CA GLY A 46 -3.86 -10.81 26.09
C GLY A 46 -2.59 -10.01 25.73
N ASP A 47 -2.21 -10.01 24.45
CA ASP A 47 -1.12 -9.17 23.91
C ASP A 47 -1.45 -7.68 24.04
N ILE A 48 -2.73 -7.32 23.87
CA ILE A 48 -3.23 -5.94 23.97
C ILE A 48 -3.20 -5.46 25.43
N PHE A 49 -3.63 -6.29 26.38
CA PHE A 49 -3.60 -5.95 27.82
C PHE A 49 -2.16 -5.87 28.36
N TRP A 50 -1.27 -6.75 27.91
CA TRP A 50 0.16 -6.62 28.22
C TRP A 50 0.73 -5.32 27.67
N TYR A 51 0.36 -4.92 26.46
CA TYR A 51 0.77 -3.64 25.86
C TYR A 51 0.26 -2.42 26.67
N TYR A 52 -1.00 -2.44 27.13
CA TYR A 52 -1.59 -1.36 27.95
C TYR A 52 -0.96 -1.21 29.35
N PHE A 53 -0.47 -2.31 29.94
CA PHE A 53 0.13 -2.31 31.28
C PHE A 53 1.65 -2.40 31.30
N SER A 54 2.30 -2.62 30.15
CA SER A 54 3.75 -2.50 30.06
C SER A 54 4.10 -1.02 30.25
N LYS A 55 4.66 -0.74 31.42
CA LYS A 55 5.22 0.54 31.85
C LYS A 55 6.45 0.96 31.05
N ASP A 56 6.66 0.39 29.86
CA ASP A 56 7.75 0.82 28.98
C ASP A 56 7.25 1.95 28.09
N SER A 57 6.98 3.09 28.75
CA SER A 57 6.59 4.37 28.16
C SER A 57 7.62 4.96 27.19
N LYS A 58 8.70 4.23 26.89
CA LYS A 58 9.82 4.72 26.07
C LYS A 58 9.54 4.64 24.58
N HIS A 59 8.70 3.72 24.10
CA HIS A 59 8.44 3.55 22.66
C HIS A 59 6.99 3.13 22.35
N LEU A 60 6.09 4.10 22.20
CA LEU A 60 4.74 3.85 21.68
C LEU A 60 4.79 3.22 20.27
N PRO A 61 3.90 2.28 19.92
CA PRO A 61 3.74 1.74 18.59
C PRO A 61 3.45 2.85 17.61
N VAL A 62 4.06 2.73 16.45
CA VAL A 62 3.91 3.70 15.37
C VAL A 62 2.84 3.21 14.42
N SER A 63 1.93 4.10 14.08
CA SER A 63 1.00 3.92 12.97
C SER A 63 1.11 5.10 12.01
N ILE A 64 0.39 5.03 10.89
CA ILE A 64 0.32 6.06 9.87
C ILE A 64 -1.13 6.48 9.64
N GLN A 65 -1.31 7.71 9.17
CA GLN A 65 -2.62 8.24 8.80
C GLN A 65 -3.40 7.31 7.85
N CYS A 66 -4.71 7.18 8.10
CA CYS A 66 -5.66 6.66 7.13
C CYS A 66 -5.76 7.62 5.94
N ASN A 67 -5.63 7.10 4.71
CA ASN A 67 -5.91 7.86 3.51
C ASN A 67 -7.24 7.40 2.87
N GLU A 68 -7.92 8.33 2.20
CA GLU A 68 -9.15 8.08 1.44
C GLU A 68 -8.89 7.76 -0.04
N GLY A 69 -7.62 7.50 -0.40
CA GLY A 69 -7.22 7.19 -1.76
C GLY A 69 -7.65 5.78 -2.19
N ARG A 70 -7.55 5.52 -3.50
CA ARG A 70 -7.85 4.21 -4.10
C ARG A 70 -6.68 3.23 -3.86
N LEU A 71 -6.78 2.02 -4.42
CA LEU A 71 -5.83 0.92 -4.25
C LEU A 71 -4.35 1.33 -4.24
N GLY A 72 -3.89 2.07 -5.25
CA GLY A 72 -2.49 2.50 -5.32
C GLY A 72 -2.06 3.31 -4.09
N ASN A 73 -2.88 4.24 -3.60
CA ASN A 73 -2.58 5.04 -2.41
C ASN A 73 -2.58 4.20 -1.12
N GLN A 74 -3.48 3.22 -1.05
CA GLN A 74 -3.52 2.27 0.05
C GLN A 74 -2.24 1.44 0.10
N MET A 75 -1.75 0.96 -1.04
CA MET A 75 -0.47 0.25 -1.13
C MET A 75 0.72 1.15 -0.75
N CYS A 76 0.73 2.42 -1.15
CA CYS A 76 1.75 3.40 -0.74
C CYS A 76 1.86 3.53 0.79
N THR A 77 0.72 3.66 1.45
CA THR A 77 0.65 3.83 2.90
C THR A 77 1.19 2.61 3.63
N TYR A 78 0.78 1.41 3.19
CA TYR A 78 1.29 0.14 3.74
C TYR A 78 2.79 0.01 3.54
N ALA A 79 3.27 0.24 2.32
CA ALA A 79 4.68 0.09 1.97
C ALA A 79 5.58 1.07 2.71
N SER A 80 5.18 2.33 2.84
CA SER A 80 5.93 3.34 3.59
C SER A 80 6.01 3.00 5.07
N LEU A 81 4.90 2.55 5.67
CA LEU A 81 4.90 2.09 7.06
C LEU A 81 5.78 0.84 7.24
N TYR A 82 5.71 -0.12 6.31
CA TYR A 82 6.53 -1.33 6.32
C TYR A 82 8.02 -0.99 6.22
N GLY A 83 8.42 -0.17 5.25
CA GLY A 83 9.80 0.27 5.07
C GLY A 83 10.37 0.96 6.31
N LEU A 84 9.61 1.89 6.90
CA LEU A 84 9.98 2.57 8.16
C LEU A 84 10.13 1.59 9.33
N SER A 85 9.32 0.53 9.38
CA SER A 85 9.39 -0.49 10.43
C SER A 85 10.70 -1.26 10.43
N THR A 86 11.27 -1.51 9.24
CA THR A 86 12.51 -2.28 9.10
C THR A 86 13.76 -1.51 9.52
N ILE A 87 13.72 -0.18 9.45
CA ILE A 87 14.84 0.69 9.86
C ILE A 87 14.73 1.15 11.32
N ASN A 88 13.52 1.22 11.89
CA ASN A 88 13.29 1.57 13.30
C ASN A 88 13.13 0.32 14.17
N LYS A 89 14.15 -0.56 14.14
CA LYS A 89 14.14 -1.82 14.89
C LYS A 89 13.95 -1.58 16.38
N GLY A 90 13.15 -2.44 17.03
CA GLY A 90 12.80 -2.32 18.45
C GLY A 90 11.53 -1.50 18.71
N ARG A 91 10.95 -0.87 17.68
CA ARG A 91 9.62 -0.26 17.76
C ARG A 91 8.56 -1.17 17.14
N ILE A 92 7.36 -1.15 17.71
CA ILE A 92 6.21 -1.85 17.14
C ILE A 92 5.57 -0.96 16.07
N PHE A 93 5.26 -1.51 14.91
CA PHE A 93 4.53 -0.82 13.84
C PHE A 93 3.21 -1.51 13.58
N LEU A 94 2.13 -0.73 13.48
CA LEU A 94 0.77 -1.23 13.32
C LEU A 94 0.09 -0.55 12.13
N ALA A 95 -0.40 -1.34 11.18
CA ALA A 95 -1.11 -0.80 10.01
C ALA A 95 -2.55 -0.43 10.39
N PRO A 96 -3.06 0.74 9.97
CA PRO A 96 -4.39 1.19 10.35
C PRO A 96 -5.48 0.33 9.68
N ASN A 97 -6.59 0.10 10.40
CA ASN A 97 -7.68 -0.77 9.91
C ASN A 97 -8.29 -0.31 8.58
N CYS A 98 -8.43 1.01 8.38
CA CYS A 98 -8.91 1.60 7.12
C CYS A 98 -8.10 1.12 5.91
N ASN A 99 -6.78 1.00 6.07
CA ASN A 99 -5.86 0.58 5.02
C ASN A 99 -5.93 -0.93 4.81
N LEU A 100 -5.83 -1.71 5.89
CA LEU A 100 -5.88 -3.18 5.81
C LEU A 100 -7.23 -3.72 5.31
N LYS A 101 -8.35 -3.08 5.65
CA LYS A 101 -9.68 -3.45 5.15
C LYS A 101 -9.73 -3.39 3.62
N TYR A 102 -9.03 -2.44 3.02
CA TYR A 102 -8.95 -2.30 1.58
C TYR A 102 -8.00 -3.33 0.95
N LEU A 103 -6.85 -3.62 1.59
CA LEU A 103 -5.80 -4.46 0.99
C LEU A 103 -6.02 -5.98 1.18
N ARG A 104 -6.52 -6.41 2.35
CA ARG A 104 -6.67 -7.83 2.70
C ARG A 104 -7.48 -8.67 1.71
N PRO A 105 -8.56 -8.18 1.07
CA PRO A 105 -9.28 -8.98 0.08
C PRO A 105 -8.45 -9.32 -1.17
N MET A 106 -7.36 -8.60 -1.42
CA MET A 106 -6.62 -8.63 -2.68
C MET A 106 -5.30 -9.39 -2.58
N PHE A 107 -4.70 -9.42 -1.39
CA PHE A 107 -3.39 -10.02 -1.13
C PHE A 107 -3.51 -11.22 -0.19
N LYS A 108 -2.80 -12.30 -0.52
CA LYS A 108 -2.81 -13.57 0.20
C LYS A 108 -2.34 -13.43 1.65
N HIS A 109 -1.32 -12.62 1.89
CA HIS A 109 -0.75 -12.43 3.21
C HIS A 109 -0.17 -11.03 3.37
N LEU A 110 -0.68 -10.30 4.38
CA LEU A 110 -0.11 -9.03 4.83
C LEU A 110 0.34 -9.23 6.28
N SER A 111 1.63 -9.13 6.54
CA SER A 111 2.23 -9.49 7.82
C SER A 111 2.05 -8.43 8.90
N MET A 112 1.82 -7.16 8.54
CA MET A 112 1.66 -6.09 9.51
C MET A 112 0.41 -6.28 10.37
N LYS A 113 0.59 -6.23 11.69
CA LYS A 113 -0.50 -6.27 12.65
C LYS A 113 -1.36 -5.01 12.53
N GLN A 114 -2.66 -5.18 12.76
CA GLN A 114 -3.61 -4.07 12.71
C GLN A 114 -3.52 -3.20 13.97
N ALA A 115 -3.61 -1.88 13.79
CA ALA A 115 -3.74 -0.95 14.91
C ALA A 115 -5.09 -1.12 15.63
N PRO A 116 -5.11 -1.19 16.98
CA PRO A 116 -6.36 -1.31 17.73
C PRO A 116 -7.24 -0.05 17.55
N PRO A 117 -8.58 -0.17 17.67
CA PRO A 117 -9.48 0.98 17.59
C PRO A 117 -9.34 1.96 18.75
N LEU A 118 -8.78 1.51 19.87
CA LEU A 118 -8.74 2.26 21.13
C LEU A 118 -7.52 3.17 21.24
N TYR A 119 -7.78 4.27 21.94
CA TYR A 119 -7.05 5.52 21.98
C TYR A 119 -5.53 5.38 22.16
N ILE A 120 -4.79 5.88 21.18
CA ILE A 120 -3.40 6.31 21.33
C ILE A 120 -3.45 7.85 21.27
N HIS A 121 -2.93 8.55 22.27
CA HIS A 121 -2.69 9.99 22.12
C HIS A 121 -1.71 10.19 20.96
N TRP A 122 -2.20 10.70 19.83
CA TRP A 122 -1.39 10.87 18.64
C TRP A 122 -0.39 12.00 18.84
N ASN A 123 0.89 11.64 18.81
CA ASN A 123 1.99 12.57 18.69
C ASN A 123 2.57 12.46 17.29
N SER A 124 2.18 13.44 16.46
CA SER A 124 2.47 13.47 15.03
C SER A 124 3.97 13.67 14.78
N TRP A 125 4.49 12.86 13.86
CA TRP A 125 5.77 13.06 13.22
C TRP A 125 5.51 13.30 11.73
N PRO A 126 5.57 14.57 11.28
CA PRO A 126 5.25 14.92 9.91
C PRO A 126 6.39 14.53 8.97
N VAL A 127 6.07 13.74 7.96
CA VAL A 127 6.98 13.40 6.86
C VAL A 127 6.58 14.11 5.58
N LEU A 128 7.56 14.32 4.69
CA LEU A 128 7.31 14.77 3.33
C LEU A 128 6.75 13.63 2.49
N SER A 129 6.46 13.90 1.22
CA SER A 129 6.06 12.87 0.25
C SER A 129 7.18 11.87 -0.07
N TYR A 130 8.42 12.19 0.32
CA TYR A 130 9.62 11.36 0.20
C TYR A 130 10.41 11.30 1.51
N PHE A 131 11.21 10.25 1.65
CA PHE A 131 12.04 9.98 2.82
C PHE A 131 13.33 10.80 2.78
N LYS A 132 13.65 11.48 3.88
CA LYS A 132 14.96 12.11 4.12
C LYS A 132 15.78 11.23 5.06
N LEU A 133 17.09 11.37 5.04
CA LEU A 133 17.96 10.67 6.02
C LEU A 133 17.61 11.02 7.47
N SER A 134 17.16 12.25 7.75
CA SER A 134 16.64 12.64 9.06
C SER A 134 15.44 11.81 9.52
N ASP A 135 14.73 11.21 8.57
CA ASP A 135 13.52 10.45 8.82
C ASP A 135 13.81 8.98 9.18
N ALA A 136 15.09 8.57 9.15
CA ALA A 136 15.51 7.22 9.52
C ALA A 136 15.22 6.88 10.98
N THR A 137 15.19 7.89 11.86
CA THR A 137 14.92 7.73 13.29
C THR A 137 13.63 8.46 13.65
N ILE A 138 12.57 7.69 13.92
CA ILE A 138 11.32 8.26 14.40
C ILE A 138 11.51 8.70 15.86
N PRO A 139 11.18 9.95 16.23
CA PRO A 139 11.30 10.42 17.61
C PRO A 139 10.60 9.44 18.58
N PRO A 140 11.23 9.08 19.72
CA PRO A 140 10.64 8.13 20.67
C PRO A 140 9.26 8.56 21.19
N SER A 141 9.04 9.87 21.30
CA SER A 141 7.78 10.47 21.73
C SER A 141 6.68 10.42 20.66
N SER A 142 7.02 10.22 19.39
CA SER A 142 6.08 10.24 18.27
C SER A 142 5.57 8.84 17.95
N ASN A 143 4.28 8.72 17.64
CA ASN A 143 3.61 7.44 17.39
C ASN A 143 2.65 7.48 16.18
N TYR A 144 2.64 8.62 15.47
CA TYR A 144 1.78 8.85 14.32
C TYR A 144 2.60 9.44 13.19
N ILE A 145 2.73 8.73 12.08
CA ILE A 145 3.30 9.27 10.85
C ILE A 145 2.21 10.12 10.17
N GLY A 146 2.42 11.43 10.14
CA GLY A 146 1.54 12.41 9.51
C GLY A 146 2.25 13.22 8.43
N GLY A 147 1.72 14.39 8.10
CA GLY A 147 2.28 15.24 7.03
C GLY A 147 1.63 14.92 5.70
N PHE A 148 2.36 14.30 4.77
CA PHE A 148 1.79 13.90 3.49
C PHE A 148 0.80 12.73 3.66
N VAL A 149 -0.42 12.86 3.12
CA VAL A 149 -1.57 11.99 3.43
C VAL A 149 -1.33 10.51 3.03
N TYR A 150 -0.49 10.24 2.03
CA TYR A 150 -0.09 8.89 1.60
C TYR A 150 1.32 8.92 0.99
N PRO A 151 2.40 8.84 1.77
CA PRO A 151 3.75 8.84 1.22
C PRO A 151 3.92 7.66 0.27
N CYS A 152 4.30 7.93 -0.99
CA CYS A 152 4.42 6.91 -2.05
C CYS A 152 5.76 6.92 -2.77
N SER A 153 6.72 7.68 -2.26
CA SER A 153 8.07 7.67 -2.79
C SER A 153 8.75 6.33 -2.51
N TYR A 154 9.41 5.77 -3.53
CA TYR A 154 10.23 4.57 -3.38
C TYR A 154 11.29 4.71 -2.26
N THR A 155 11.73 5.93 -1.95
CA THR A 155 12.75 6.18 -0.92
C THR A 155 12.34 5.70 0.48
N PHE A 156 11.04 5.49 0.74
CA PHE A 156 10.58 4.91 2.00
C PHE A 156 10.76 3.40 2.08
N PHE A 157 10.84 2.68 0.96
CA PHE A 157 10.64 1.23 0.95
C PHE A 157 11.41 0.42 -0.12
N ASP A 158 12.23 1.06 -0.95
CA ASP A 158 13.00 0.36 -1.99
C ASP A 158 14.07 -0.58 -1.41
N HIS A 159 14.56 -0.28 -0.20
CA HIS A 159 15.48 -1.15 0.54
C HIS A 159 14.85 -2.46 1.02
N VAL A 160 13.51 -2.59 0.96
CA VAL A 160 12.74 -3.78 1.32
C VAL A 160 11.86 -4.25 0.16
N GLN A 161 12.30 -4.01 -1.08
CA GLN A 161 11.52 -4.34 -2.27
C GLN A 161 11.14 -5.82 -2.36
N ASP A 162 12.01 -6.73 -1.92
CA ASP A 162 11.77 -8.17 -2.04
C ASP A 162 10.78 -8.67 -0.97
N GLU A 163 10.84 -8.09 0.23
CA GLU A 163 9.83 -8.25 1.26
C GLU A 163 8.48 -7.76 0.76
N LEU A 164 8.41 -6.56 0.18
CA LEU A 164 7.16 -6.00 -0.32
C LEU A 164 6.55 -6.82 -1.46
N ARG A 165 7.37 -7.45 -2.33
CA ARG A 165 6.86 -8.40 -3.33
C ARG A 165 6.23 -9.64 -2.68
N ARG A 166 6.69 -10.05 -1.49
CA ARG A 166 6.08 -11.14 -0.71
C ARG A 166 4.79 -10.70 -0.01
N GLU A 167 4.75 -9.47 0.52
CA GLU A 167 3.55 -8.86 1.10
C GLU A 167 2.43 -8.68 0.07
N PHE A 168 2.77 -8.19 -1.12
CA PHE A 168 1.80 -7.92 -2.19
C PHE A 168 1.61 -9.10 -3.14
N GLN A 169 1.64 -10.34 -2.62
CA GLN A 169 1.22 -11.51 -3.39
C GLN A 169 -0.30 -11.54 -3.52
N PHE A 170 -0.81 -11.37 -4.74
CA PHE A 170 -2.25 -11.43 -5.02
C PHE A 170 -2.88 -12.78 -4.65
N THR A 171 -4.19 -12.81 -4.41
CA THR A 171 -4.93 -14.08 -4.23
C THR A 171 -4.83 -14.99 -5.46
N PRO A 172 -4.96 -16.32 -5.32
CA PRO A 172 -4.89 -17.25 -6.46
C PRO A 172 -5.87 -16.94 -7.60
N GLU A 173 -7.07 -16.46 -7.26
CA GLU A 173 -8.09 -16.03 -8.21
C GLU A 173 -7.58 -14.86 -9.08
N ILE A 174 -7.11 -13.79 -8.44
CA ILE A 174 -6.59 -12.60 -9.12
C ILE A 174 -5.39 -12.95 -10.01
N GLN A 175 -4.49 -13.81 -9.52
CA GLN A 175 -3.35 -14.29 -10.31
C GLN A 175 -3.79 -15.10 -11.53
N MET A 176 -4.80 -15.97 -11.37
CA MET A 176 -5.33 -16.77 -12.48
C MET A 176 -5.95 -15.87 -13.56
N HIS A 177 -6.68 -14.84 -13.15
CA HIS A 177 -7.23 -13.86 -14.08
C HIS A 177 -6.11 -13.16 -14.88
N ALA A 178 -5.09 -12.63 -14.20
CA ALA A 178 -3.96 -11.98 -14.86
C ALA A 178 -3.29 -12.90 -15.90
N ARG A 179 -3.01 -14.17 -15.53
CA ARG A 179 -2.44 -15.16 -16.46
C ARG A 179 -3.33 -15.41 -17.68
N LYS A 180 -4.65 -15.51 -17.51
CA LYS A 180 -5.59 -15.68 -18.62
C LYS A 180 -5.58 -14.48 -19.57
N VAL A 181 -5.51 -13.27 -19.05
CA VAL A 181 -5.42 -12.04 -19.87
C VAL A 181 -4.12 -12.02 -20.66
N LEU A 182 -2.97 -12.34 -20.05
CA LEU A 182 -1.69 -12.41 -20.76
C LEU A 182 -1.68 -13.50 -21.84
N GLN A 183 -2.33 -14.64 -21.58
CA GLN A 183 -2.49 -15.69 -22.59
C GLN A 183 -3.33 -15.21 -23.78
N LYS A 184 -4.48 -14.56 -23.53
CA LYS A 184 -5.32 -13.96 -24.57
C LYS A 184 -4.57 -12.90 -25.40
N ALA A 185 -3.72 -12.11 -24.75
CA ALA A 185 -2.95 -11.05 -25.41
C ALA A 185 -1.88 -11.59 -26.37
N ASN A 186 -1.40 -12.81 -26.18
CA ASN A 186 -0.43 -13.45 -27.08
C ASN A 186 -1.12 -14.05 -28.32
N VAL A 187 -1.80 -13.19 -29.09
CA VAL A 187 -2.66 -13.59 -30.23
C VAL A 187 -1.92 -14.35 -31.34
N HIS A 188 -0.60 -14.15 -31.45
CA HIS A 188 0.25 -14.82 -32.44
C HIS A 188 0.95 -16.08 -31.89
N SER A 189 0.59 -16.54 -30.68
CA SER A 189 1.17 -17.73 -30.04
C SER A 189 2.70 -17.71 -30.02
N LEU A 190 3.29 -16.54 -29.74
CA LEU A 190 4.72 -16.37 -29.70
C LEU A 190 5.32 -17.29 -28.64
N LYS A 191 6.45 -17.93 -28.96
CA LYS A 191 7.22 -18.72 -28.00
C LYS A 191 7.99 -17.77 -27.07
N GLU A 192 7.93 -18.04 -25.77
CA GLU A 192 8.60 -17.26 -24.72
C GLU A 192 8.37 -15.74 -24.87
N PRO A 193 7.11 -15.29 -24.85
CA PRO A 193 6.79 -13.88 -25.06
C PRO A 193 7.33 -13.03 -23.92
N THR A 194 7.90 -11.88 -24.27
CA THR A 194 8.21 -10.82 -23.31
C THR A 194 6.98 -9.92 -23.18
N TYR A 195 6.27 -10.00 -22.05
CA TYR A 195 5.10 -9.17 -21.80
C TYR A 195 5.51 -7.79 -21.27
N VAL A 196 4.97 -6.74 -21.90
CA VAL A 196 5.14 -5.35 -21.47
C VAL A 196 3.76 -4.78 -21.14
N GLY A 197 3.52 -4.53 -19.85
CA GLY A 197 2.29 -3.89 -19.39
C GLY A 197 2.31 -2.40 -19.72
N ILE A 198 1.22 -1.85 -20.26
CA ILE A 198 1.06 -0.43 -20.54
C ILE A 198 -0.05 0.11 -19.64
N HIS A 199 0.32 0.88 -18.63
CA HIS A 199 -0.64 1.62 -17.82
C HIS A 199 -0.98 2.95 -18.47
N VAL A 200 -2.27 3.19 -18.73
CA VAL A 200 -2.81 4.44 -19.26
C VAL A 200 -3.77 5.06 -18.25
N ARG A 201 -3.51 6.32 -17.87
CA ARG A 201 -4.34 7.09 -16.93
C ARG A 201 -4.93 8.28 -17.65
N ARG A 202 -6.18 8.17 -18.11
CA ARG A 202 -6.89 9.16 -18.92
C ARG A 202 -8.36 9.35 -18.54
N GLY A 203 -8.86 8.60 -17.56
CA GLY A 203 -10.24 8.72 -17.09
C GLY A 203 -10.48 9.97 -16.22
N ASP A 204 -11.31 9.79 -15.18
CA ASP A 204 -11.85 10.85 -14.32
C ASP A 204 -10.80 11.80 -13.71
N TYR A 205 -9.59 11.31 -13.50
CA TYR A 205 -8.50 12.10 -12.93
C TYR A 205 -7.84 13.05 -13.92
N GLN A 206 -8.02 12.87 -15.23
CA GLN A 206 -7.37 13.70 -16.24
C GLN A 206 -7.75 15.18 -16.08
N LYS A 207 -9.03 15.48 -15.85
CA LYS A 207 -9.47 16.86 -15.63
C LYS A 207 -8.78 17.48 -14.41
N ARG A 208 -8.80 16.79 -13.28
CA ARG A 208 -8.14 17.25 -12.04
C ARG A 208 -6.63 17.41 -12.24
N TRP A 209 -6.01 16.47 -12.95
CA TRP A 209 -4.59 16.47 -13.26
C TRP A 209 -4.19 17.70 -14.07
N LEU A 210 -4.89 17.98 -15.16
CA LEU A 210 -4.60 19.12 -16.03
C LEU A 210 -4.95 20.46 -15.35
N GLU A 211 -6.10 20.56 -14.70
CA GLU A 211 -6.60 21.84 -14.19
C GLU A 211 -6.00 22.24 -12.83
N ILE A 212 -5.95 21.30 -11.87
CA ILE A 212 -5.52 21.55 -10.49
C ILE A 212 -4.01 21.39 -10.35
N TYR A 213 -3.48 20.26 -10.80
CA TYR A 213 -2.06 19.94 -10.64
C TYR A 213 -1.18 20.53 -11.75
N LYS A 214 -1.78 21.20 -12.74
CA LYS A 214 -1.09 21.72 -13.92
C LYS A 214 -0.24 20.64 -14.57
N GLY A 215 -0.85 19.47 -14.69
CA GLY A 215 -0.29 18.31 -15.36
C GLY A 215 -0.25 18.51 -16.88
N VAL A 216 0.51 17.65 -17.52
CA VAL A 216 0.63 17.55 -18.96
C VAL A 216 -0.12 16.31 -19.42
N GLU A 217 -0.87 16.44 -20.51
CA GLU A 217 -1.56 15.32 -21.11
C GLU A 217 -0.56 14.33 -21.72
N VAL A 218 -0.75 13.04 -21.43
CA VAL A 218 0.06 11.99 -22.05
C VAL A 218 -0.30 11.90 -23.53
N ASN A 219 0.71 12.06 -24.40
CA ASN A 219 0.54 12.10 -25.84
C ASN A 219 0.93 10.77 -26.53
N MET A 220 0.50 10.64 -27.79
CA MET A 220 0.81 9.47 -28.62
C MET A 220 2.32 9.29 -28.87
N GLU A 221 3.08 10.38 -28.93
CA GLU A 221 4.52 10.32 -29.15
C GLU A 221 5.24 9.62 -27.98
N PHE A 222 4.76 9.78 -26.74
CA PHE A 222 5.27 9.02 -25.60
C PHE A 222 5.08 7.52 -25.80
N PHE A 223 3.84 7.09 -26.10
CA PHE A 223 3.54 5.67 -26.31
C PHE A 223 4.35 5.08 -27.46
N ARG A 224 4.48 5.81 -28.57
CA ARG A 224 5.29 5.40 -29.72
C ARG A 224 6.76 5.16 -29.34
N LYS A 225 7.40 6.13 -28.67
CA LYS A 225 8.80 5.99 -28.22
C LYS A 225 8.97 4.88 -27.19
N ALA A 226 8.03 4.72 -26.27
CA ALA A 226 8.09 3.70 -25.22
C ALA A 226 7.94 2.28 -25.78
N VAL A 227 6.99 2.06 -26.70
CA VAL A 227 6.83 0.78 -27.42
C VAL A 227 8.06 0.47 -28.27
N GLU A 228 8.58 1.47 -28.98
CA GLU A 228 9.80 1.33 -29.80
C GLU A 228 11.03 0.96 -28.96
N TYR A 229 11.16 1.50 -27.74
CA TYR A 229 12.22 1.15 -26.80
C TYR A 229 12.25 -0.36 -26.51
N PHE A 230 11.11 -0.96 -26.17
CA PHE A 230 11.04 -2.39 -25.88
C PHE A 230 11.20 -3.26 -27.13
N ARG A 231 10.61 -2.86 -28.26
CA ARG A 231 10.77 -3.56 -29.55
C ARG A 231 12.22 -3.65 -30.01
N LYS A 232 13.02 -2.61 -29.77
CA LYS A 232 14.45 -2.61 -30.12
C LYS A 232 15.27 -3.54 -29.24
N LYS A 233 14.81 -3.82 -28.02
CA LYS A 233 15.58 -4.55 -27.00
C LYS A 233 15.22 -6.03 -26.91
N TYR A 234 13.98 -6.38 -27.17
CA TYR A 234 13.46 -7.74 -27.00
C TYR A 234 12.86 -8.27 -28.31
N LYS A 235 13.09 -9.55 -28.60
CA LYS A 235 12.44 -10.29 -29.68
C LYS A 235 11.20 -10.98 -29.07
N ASN A 236 10.04 -10.99 -29.73
CA ASN A 236 8.76 -11.52 -29.22
C ASN A 236 8.08 -10.69 -28.10
N VAL A 237 7.90 -9.39 -28.32
CA VAL A 237 7.24 -8.50 -27.35
C VAL A 237 5.73 -8.51 -27.52
N VAL A 238 5.00 -8.73 -26.42
CA VAL A 238 3.54 -8.60 -26.35
C VAL A 238 3.19 -7.44 -25.44
N PHE A 239 2.46 -6.46 -25.97
CA PHE A 239 2.03 -5.29 -25.20
C PHE A 239 0.60 -5.44 -24.71
N VAL A 240 0.39 -5.25 -23.40
CA VAL A 240 -0.90 -5.40 -22.74
C VAL A 240 -1.29 -4.10 -22.04
N VAL A 241 -2.34 -3.44 -22.53
CA VAL A 241 -2.81 -2.15 -22.02
C VAL A 241 -3.86 -2.36 -20.95
N VAL A 242 -3.67 -1.68 -19.81
CA VAL A 242 -4.65 -1.52 -18.73
C VAL A 242 -4.92 -0.03 -18.56
N SER A 243 -6.19 0.36 -18.55
CA SER A 243 -6.58 1.78 -18.59
C SER A 243 -7.89 2.03 -17.86
N ASP A 244 -8.00 3.21 -17.24
CA ASP A 244 -9.27 3.76 -16.76
C ASP A 244 -10.09 4.46 -17.87
N ASP A 245 -9.52 4.55 -19.08
CA ASP A 245 -10.20 4.95 -20.32
C ASP A 245 -9.86 3.93 -21.41
N ARG A 246 -10.64 2.83 -21.43
CA ARG A 246 -10.43 1.73 -22.38
C ARG A 246 -10.83 2.10 -23.80
N ILE A 247 -11.90 2.88 -23.97
CA ILE A 247 -12.42 3.29 -25.29
C ILE A 247 -11.36 4.11 -26.02
N TRP A 248 -10.73 5.07 -25.33
CA TRP A 248 -9.65 5.83 -25.93
C TRP A 248 -8.47 4.93 -26.33
N CYS A 249 -8.09 3.95 -25.49
CA CYS A 249 -6.99 3.04 -25.82
C CYS A 249 -7.29 2.17 -27.05
N LEU A 250 -8.53 1.66 -27.16
CA LEU A 250 -8.97 0.90 -28.32
C LEU A 250 -8.85 1.73 -29.61
N ASN A 251 -9.29 2.98 -29.57
CA ASN A 251 -9.32 3.86 -30.74
C ASN A 251 -7.94 4.43 -31.12
N ASN A 252 -7.01 4.56 -30.16
CA ASN A 252 -5.75 5.30 -30.38
C ASN A 252 -4.49 4.44 -30.30
N LEU A 253 -4.50 3.30 -29.60
CA LEU A 253 -3.29 2.51 -29.34
C LEU A 253 -3.25 1.19 -30.11
N VAL A 254 -4.39 0.51 -30.31
CA VAL A 254 -4.43 -0.86 -30.87
C VAL A 254 -3.79 -0.93 -32.26
N GLU A 255 -4.38 -0.27 -33.25
CA GLU A 255 -3.86 -0.29 -34.62
C GLU A 255 -2.49 0.42 -34.73
N PRO A 256 -2.27 1.63 -34.19
CA PRO A 256 -1.02 2.34 -34.42
C PRO A 256 0.19 1.71 -33.75
N LEU A 257 -0.01 0.98 -32.65
CA LEU A 257 1.08 0.42 -31.85
C LEU A 257 1.06 -1.10 -31.79
N GLY A 258 0.06 -1.80 -32.33
CA GLY A 258 -0.06 -3.26 -32.27
C GLY A 258 -0.08 -3.77 -30.84
N VAL A 259 -1.02 -3.26 -30.03
CA VAL A 259 -1.15 -3.59 -28.60
C VAL A 259 -2.50 -4.24 -28.31
N TYR A 260 -2.55 -5.07 -27.28
CA TYR A 260 -3.79 -5.66 -26.79
C TYR A 260 -4.35 -4.84 -25.61
N VAL A 261 -5.61 -4.43 -25.66
CA VAL A 261 -6.28 -3.75 -24.54
C VAL A 261 -7.04 -4.77 -23.69
N SER A 262 -6.70 -4.89 -22.42
CA SER A 262 -7.34 -5.84 -21.50
C SER A 262 -8.84 -5.57 -21.43
N GLU A 263 -9.65 -6.63 -21.28
CA GLU A 263 -11.08 -6.53 -20.98
C GLU A 263 -11.31 -5.77 -19.65
N GLU A 264 -12.56 -5.43 -19.35
CA GLU A 264 -12.90 -4.84 -18.06
C GLU A 264 -12.66 -5.86 -16.94
N SER A 265 -11.84 -5.45 -15.97
CA SER A 265 -11.46 -6.28 -14.84
C SER A 265 -12.51 -6.24 -13.72
N PRO A 266 -12.71 -7.32 -12.95
CA PRO A 266 -13.67 -7.33 -11.84
C PRO A 266 -13.37 -6.31 -10.75
N THR A 267 -12.08 -6.06 -10.47
CA THR A 267 -11.64 -5.08 -9.48
C THR A 267 -10.33 -4.42 -9.91
N PRO A 268 -9.97 -3.24 -9.37
CA PRO A 268 -8.68 -2.61 -9.64
C PRO A 268 -7.47 -3.49 -9.27
N ALA A 269 -7.63 -4.46 -8.37
CA ALA A 269 -6.56 -5.41 -8.03
C ALA A 269 -6.26 -6.39 -9.17
N HIS A 270 -7.28 -6.77 -9.95
CA HIS A 270 -7.09 -7.58 -11.14
C HIS A 270 -6.28 -6.83 -12.20
N ASP A 271 -6.55 -5.54 -12.38
CA ASP A 271 -5.81 -4.65 -13.28
C ASP A 271 -4.34 -4.47 -12.87
N ILE A 272 -4.06 -4.20 -11.58
CA ILE A 272 -2.66 -4.16 -11.10
C ILE A 272 -2.00 -5.53 -11.29
N ALA A 273 -2.72 -6.62 -11.03
CA ALA A 273 -2.17 -7.96 -11.21
C ALA A 273 -1.81 -8.26 -12.66
N ILE A 274 -2.60 -7.82 -13.65
CA ILE A 274 -2.24 -7.92 -15.08
C ILE A 274 -0.90 -7.23 -15.33
N LEU A 275 -0.74 -5.97 -14.89
CA LEU A 275 0.50 -5.21 -15.04
C LEU A 275 1.68 -5.87 -14.31
N ALA A 276 1.46 -6.35 -13.08
CA ALA A 276 2.49 -6.98 -12.24
C ALA A 276 2.93 -8.37 -12.73
N HIS A 277 2.14 -9.05 -13.56
CA HIS A 277 2.52 -10.33 -14.18
C HIS A 277 3.26 -10.13 -15.52
N CYS A 278 3.34 -8.91 -16.04
CA CYS A 278 4.20 -8.59 -17.18
C CYS A 278 5.68 -8.61 -16.76
N ASN A 279 6.58 -8.79 -17.73
CA ASN A 279 8.03 -8.71 -17.49
C ASN A 279 8.49 -7.26 -17.30
N HIS A 280 7.92 -6.32 -18.05
CA HIS A 280 8.31 -4.92 -18.06
C HIS A 280 7.08 -4.01 -18.08
N THR A 281 7.29 -2.71 -17.89
CA THR A 281 6.18 -1.75 -17.81
C THR A 281 6.46 -0.45 -18.55
N ILE A 282 5.47 -0.01 -19.32
CA ILE A 282 5.29 1.37 -19.75
C ILE A 282 4.22 1.98 -18.85
N MET A 283 4.48 3.09 -18.19
CA MET A 283 3.49 3.75 -17.35
C MET A 283 3.36 5.25 -17.64
N THR A 284 2.15 5.77 -17.51
CA THR A 284 1.91 7.23 -17.49
C THR A 284 2.29 7.84 -16.14
N TYR A 285 1.31 8.21 -15.33
CA TYR A 285 1.48 8.83 -14.01
C TYR A 285 0.49 8.23 -13.02
N GLY A 286 0.78 8.44 -11.73
CA GLY A 286 -0.07 8.03 -10.62
C GLY A 286 0.37 6.74 -9.95
N THR A 287 -0.13 6.55 -8.73
CA THR A 287 0.29 5.45 -7.84
C THR A 287 -0.14 4.08 -8.35
N PHE A 288 -1.19 4.00 -9.16
CA PHE A 288 -1.66 2.74 -9.76
C PHE A 288 -0.63 2.13 -10.71
N GLY A 289 -0.18 2.91 -11.70
CA GLY A 289 0.87 2.51 -12.63
C GLY A 289 2.21 2.24 -11.93
N PHE A 290 2.55 3.05 -10.91
CA PHE A 290 3.74 2.81 -10.08
C PHE A 290 3.73 1.40 -9.47
N TRP A 291 2.63 0.99 -8.83
CA TRP A 291 2.56 -0.33 -8.19
C TRP A 291 2.56 -1.49 -9.20
N GLY A 292 1.90 -1.33 -10.34
CA GLY A 292 2.00 -2.30 -11.44
C GLY A 292 3.46 -2.50 -11.88
N ALA A 293 4.17 -1.39 -12.12
CA ALA A 293 5.57 -1.40 -12.54
C ALA A 293 6.53 -1.94 -11.47
N TYR A 294 6.33 -1.53 -10.22
CA TYR A 294 7.19 -1.89 -9.09
C TYR A 294 7.12 -3.40 -8.78
N LEU A 295 5.91 -3.97 -8.85
CA LEU A 295 5.69 -5.40 -8.64
C LEU A 295 6.14 -6.25 -9.83
N ALA A 296 5.99 -5.78 -11.07
CA ALA A 296 6.53 -6.45 -12.26
C ALA A 296 8.05 -6.64 -12.18
N GLY A 297 8.76 -5.65 -11.61
CA GLY A 297 10.17 -5.78 -11.21
C GLY A 297 11.19 -5.76 -12.35
N GLY A 298 10.76 -5.69 -13.62
CA GLY A 298 11.67 -5.48 -14.76
C GLY A 298 11.87 -4.02 -15.13
N GLU A 299 12.19 -3.78 -16.40
CA GLU A 299 12.42 -2.44 -16.92
C GLU A 299 11.15 -1.60 -16.95
N VAL A 300 11.29 -0.34 -16.56
CA VAL A 300 10.17 0.60 -16.51
C VAL A 300 10.52 1.82 -17.35
N VAL A 301 9.63 2.13 -18.29
CA VAL A 301 9.61 3.38 -19.05
C VAL A 301 8.42 4.20 -18.60
N TYR A 302 8.64 5.45 -18.21
CA TYR A 302 7.55 6.31 -17.74
C TYR A 302 7.48 7.63 -18.49
N PHE A 303 6.28 8.23 -18.52
CA PHE A 303 6.07 9.55 -19.11
C PHE A 303 6.74 10.59 -18.22
N ASP A 304 7.84 11.18 -18.65
CA ASP A 304 8.61 12.09 -17.81
C ASP A 304 8.19 13.55 -18.02
N LYS A 305 8.40 14.36 -16.98
CA LYS A 305 7.99 15.78 -16.93
C LYS A 305 6.51 15.99 -17.25
N PHE A 306 5.66 15.13 -16.69
CA PHE A 306 4.21 15.23 -16.80
C PHE A 306 3.59 16.34 -15.93
N LEU A 307 4.39 17.14 -15.21
CA LEU A 307 3.98 18.28 -14.41
C LEU A 307 4.63 19.54 -14.98
N LEU A 308 3.88 20.63 -15.11
CA LEU A 308 4.48 21.93 -15.44
C LEU A 308 5.47 22.35 -14.34
N PRO A 309 6.63 22.91 -14.72
CA PRO A 309 7.60 23.39 -13.75
C PRO A 309 7.00 24.53 -12.93
N ASN A 310 7.57 24.75 -11.75
CA ASN A 310 7.26 25.87 -10.86
C ASN A 310 5.91 25.86 -10.12
N THR A 311 5.08 24.84 -10.29
CA THR A 311 3.87 24.65 -9.48
C THR A 311 4.27 24.34 -8.03
N SER A 312 3.40 24.67 -7.06
CA SER A 312 3.62 24.32 -5.65
C SER A 312 3.82 22.81 -5.51
N PHE A 313 2.91 22.02 -6.11
CA PHE A 313 2.96 20.57 -6.10
C PHE A 313 4.29 20.01 -6.64
N ALA A 314 4.79 20.52 -7.78
CA ALA A 314 6.08 20.06 -8.34
C ALA A 314 7.30 20.48 -7.50
N LYS A 315 7.19 21.56 -6.71
CA LYS A 315 8.30 22.06 -5.88
C LYS A 315 8.38 21.37 -4.52
N THR A 316 7.23 21.02 -3.92
CA THR A 316 7.19 20.51 -2.54
C THR A 316 6.78 19.05 -2.45
N ASP A 317 5.83 18.62 -3.28
CA ASP A 317 5.12 17.36 -3.06
C ASP A 317 5.48 16.28 -4.08
N PHE A 318 5.94 16.65 -5.28
CA PHE A 318 6.29 15.69 -6.32
C PHE A 318 7.63 16.03 -6.97
N ILE A 319 8.71 15.49 -6.40
CA ILE A 319 10.06 15.60 -6.94
C ILE A 319 10.40 14.30 -7.67
N PHE A 320 10.60 14.36 -8.99
CA PHE A 320 10.70 13.16 -9.84
C PHE A 320 11.79 12.17 -9.39
N ASP A 321 12.98 12.64 -9.03
CA ASP A 321 14.10 11.81 -8.55
C ASP A 321 13.85 11.15 -7.19
N LYS A 322 12.88 11.69 -6.44
CA LYS A 322 12.40 11.11 -5.17
C LYS A 322 11.20 10.21 -5.38
N MET A 323 10.43 10.38 -6.44
CA MET A 323 9.21 9.60 -6.64
C MET A 323 9.44 8.30 -7.39
N TYR A 324 10.39 8.27 -8.32
CA TYR A 324 10.69 7.08 -9.12
C TYR A 324 12.11 6.59 -8.88
N PRO A 325 12.31 5.25 -8.78
CA PRO A 325 13.64 4.67 -8.65
C PRO A 325 14.59 5.13 -9.77
N PRO A 326 15.88 5.35 -9.50
CA PRO A 326 16.85 5.82 -10.49
C PRO A 326 17.07 4.83 -11.65
N ARG A 327 16.70 3.56 -11.44
CA ARG A 327 16.72 2.51 -12.46
C ARG A 327 15.58 2.64 -13.49
N TRP A 328 14.58 3.49 -13.25
CA TRP A 328 13.46 3.71 -14.17
C TRP A 328 13.80 4.78 -15.20
N LYS A 329 13.36 4.58 -16.45
CA LYS A 329 13.70 5.45 -17.58
C LYS A 329 12.56 6.40 -17.90
N GLY A 330 12.79 7.70 -17.70
CA GLY A 330 11.87 8.75 -18.14
C GLY A 330 11.97 9.01 -19.64
N ILE A 331 10.83 9.18 -20.32
CA ILE A 331 10.76 9.69 -21.69
C ILE A 331 10.01 11.02 -21.68
N VAL A 332 10.70 12.07 -22.12
CA VAL A 332 10.13 13.40 -22.34
C VAL A 332 9.67 13.53 -23.79
N THR A 333 8.39 13.82 -24.00
CA THR A 333 7.81 14.10 -25.33
C THR A 333 7.06 15.42 -25.40
N VAL A 334 7.14 16.23 -24.35
CA VAL A 334 6.52 17.55 -24.29
C VAL A 334 7.56 18.60 -23.98
N ASN A 335 7.54 19.70 -24.73
CA ASN A 335 8.38 20.85 -24.46
C ASN A 335 7.78 21.67 -23.33
N VAL A 336 8.05 21.28 -22.09
CA VAL A 336 7.47 21.92 -20.90
C VAL A 336 7.97 23.36 -20.70
N SER A 337 9.13 23.71 -21.27
CA SER A 337 9.65 25.09 -21.31
C SER A 337 8.85 26.02 -22.23
N ALA A 338 8.13 25.48 -23.23
CA ALA A 338 7.25 26.24 -24.10
C ALA A 338 5.84 26.42 -23.51
N LEU A 339 5.46 25.58 -22.54
CA LEU A 339 4.22 25.67 -21.79
C LEU A 339 4.41 26.66 -20.62
N LYS A 340 4.53 27.95 -20.94
CA LYS A 340 4.47 29.01 -19.92
C LYS A 340 3.06 29.01 -19.31
N LEU A 341 3.00 29.00 -17.97
CA LEU A 341 1.78 29.16 -17.20
C LEU A 341 1.11 30.51 -17.46
#